data_AF-F0GJ68-F1
#
_entry.id   AF-F0GJ68-F1
#
_cell.length_a   1.000
_cell.length_b   1.000
_cell.length_c   1.000
_cell.angle_alpha   90.00
_cell.angle_beta   90.00
_cell.angle_gamma   90.00
#
_symmetry.space_group_name_H-M   'P 1'
#
loop_
_entity.id
_entity.type
_entity.pdbx_description
1 polymer ?
#
loop_
_entity_poly.entity_id
_entity_poly.type
_entity_poly.pdbx_seq_one_letter_code
_entity_poly.pdbx_strand_id
1 'polypeptide(L)' 'QALPPIVASGFVCNADDVRSARRHGAVAVSTSDSALWNLDPS' A
#
# COMPACT_ATOMS: atom_id res chain seq x y z
N GLN A 1 17.06 -7.76 13.48
CA GLN A 1 15.87 -7.17 14.14
C GLN A 1 14.84 -6.92 13.05
N ALA A 2 13.68 -7.58 13.07
CA ALA A 2 12.65 -7.38 12.04
C ALA A 2 11.82 -6.13 12.38
N LEU A 3 11.45 -5.35 11.37
CA LEU A 3 10.47 -4.27 11.56
C LEU A 3 9.13 -4.88 11.99
N PRO A 4 8.36 -4.20 12.86
CA PRO A 4 6.98 -4.61 13.12
C PRO A 4 6.15 -4.52 11.82
N PRO A 5 5.00 -5.20 11.72
CA PRO A 5 4.13 -5.09 10.55
C PRO A 5 3.71 -3.62 10.31
N ILE A 6 4.06 -3.06 9.16
CA ILE A 6 3.76 -1.66 8.79
C ILE A 6 2.57 -1.62 7.84
N VAL A 7 1.57 -0.79 8.16
CA VAL A 7 0.47 -0.46 7.23
C VAL A 7 0.67 0.96 6.74
N ALA A 8 0.84 1.15 5.43
CA ALA A 8 0.92 2.48 4.85
C ALA A 8 -0.49 3.07 4.67
N SER A 9 -0.65 4.37 4.93
CA SER A 9 -1.93 5.07 4.79
C SER A 9 -1.73 6.56 4.53
N GLY A 10 -2.77 7.20 3.98
CA GLY A 10 -2.76 8.62 3.64
C GLY A 10 -2.03 8.89 2.32
N PHE A 11 -2.67 9.66 1.43
CA PHE A 11 -2.11 10.05 0.13
C PHE A 11 -1.66 8.88 -0.77
N VAL A 12 -2.31 7.72 -0.64
CA VAL A 12 -2.19 6.62 -1.62
C VAL A 12 -3.26 6.83 -2.68
N CYS A 13 -2.84 7.39 -3.81
CA CYS A 13 -3.72 7.96 -4.83
C CYS A 13 -3.68 7.18 -6.15
N ASN A 14 -2.76 6.22 -6.27
CA ASN A 14 -2.58 5.45 -7.49
C ASN A 14 -1.91 4.08 -7.23
N ALA A 15 -1.83 3.25 -8.26
CA ALA A 15 -1.21 1.93 -8.23
C ALA A 15 0.29 1.98 -7.86
N ASP A 16 1.02 3.01 -8.28
CA ASP A 16 2.45 3.12 -8.03
C ASP A 16 2.75 3.43 -6.56
N ASP A 17 1.89 4.20 -5.89
CA ASP A 17 1.96 4.42 -4.44
C ASP A 17 1.81 3.10 -3.67
N VAL A 18 0.85 2.27 -4.08
CA VAL A 18 0.61 0.93 -3.48
C VAL A 18 1.84 0.03 -3.68
N ARG A 19 2.36 -0.04 -4.92
CA ARG A 19 3.56 -0.85 -5.25
C ARG A 19 4.79 -0.35 -4.49
N SER A 20 4.97 0.96 -4.41
CA SER A 20 6.06 1.59 -3.68
C SER A 20 6.00 1.27 -2.20
N ALA A 21 4.84 1.43 -1.56
CA ALA A 21 4.66 1.12 -0.14
C ALA A 21 5.03 -0.33 0.18
N ARG A 22 4.56 -1.28 -0.63
CA ARG A 22 4.90 -2.71 -0.49
C ARG A 22 6.39 -2.97 -0.67
N ARG A 23 7.01 -2.36 -1.69
CA ARG A 23 8.46 -2.51 -1.96
C ARG A 23 9.32 -2.01 -0.79
N HIS A 24 8.85 -0.99 -0.06
CA HIS A 24 9.56 -0.42 1.08
C HIS A 24 9.22 -1.10 2.42
N GLY A 25 8.48 -2.22 2.41
CA GLY A 25 8.27 -3.06 3.59
C GLY A 25 6.90 -2.88 4.27
N ALA A 26 5.96 -2.16 3.65
CA ALA A 26 4.57 -2.19 4.13
C ALA A 26 3.94 -3.56 3.87
N VAL A 27 3.30 -4.13 4.88
CA VAL A 27 2.56 -5.40 4.77
C VAL A 27 1.18 -5.19 4.16
N ALA A 28 0.63 -3.98 4.27
CA ALA A 28 -0.66 -3.60 3.72
C ALA A 28 -0.73 -2.09 3.45
N VAL A 29 -1.75 -1.70 2.70
CA VAL A 29 -2.08 -0.30 2.40
C VAL A 29 -3.54 -0.04 2.77
N SER A 30 -3.79 1.08 3.43
CA SER A 30 -5.14 1.59 3.72
C SER A 30 -5.38 2.87 2.90
N THR A 31 -6.44 2.88 2.10
CA THR A 31 -6.81 4.02 1.27
C THR A 31 -8.32 4.17 1.18
N SER A 32 -8.78 5.42 1.17
CA SER A 32 -10.17 5.78 0.90
C SER A 32 -10.46 5.89 -0.61
N ASP A 33 -9.45 5.76 -1.46
CA ASP A 33 -9.63 5.76 -2.91
C ASP A 33 -10.16 4.40 -3.37
N SER A 34 -11.46 4.38 -3.69
CA SER A 34 -12.17 3.16 -4.09
C SER A 34 -11.72 2.61 -5.44
N ALA A 35 -11.08 3.41 -6.30
CA ALA A 35 -10.51 2.92 -7.56
C ALA A 35 -9.39 1.91 -7.33
N LEU A 36 -8.74 1.95 -6.15
CA LEU A 36 -7.62 1.09 -5.80
C LEU A 36 -8.03 -0.20 -5.07
N TRP A 37 -9.31 -0.38 -4.73
CA TRP A 37 -9.74 -1.54 -3.94
C TRP A 37 -9.67 -2.87 -4.71
N ASN A 38 -9.81 -2.81 -6.03
CA ASN A 38 -9.76 -3.97 -6.92
C ASN A 38 -8.48 -3.97 -7.77
N LEU A 39 -7.38 -3.41 -7.26
CA LEU A 39 -6.11 -3.38 -7.97
C LEU A 39 -5.58 -4.80 -8.14
N ASP A 40 -5.23 -5.18 -9.37
CA ASP A 40 -4.56 -6.45 -9.63
C ASP A 40 -3.18 -6.46 -8.94
N PRO A 41 -2.89 -7.44 -8.07
CA PRO A 41 -1.59 -7.55 -7.42
C PRO A 41 -0.48 -8.11 -8.33
N SER A 42 -0.78 -8.51 -9.58
CA SER A 42 0.17 -9.11 -10.55
C SER A 42 1.37 -8.24 -10.90
#